data_AF-A0A3L8QYB8-F1
#
_entry.id   AF-A0A3L8QYB8-F1
#
_cell.length_a   1.000
_cell.length_b   1.000
_cell.length_c   1.000
_cell.angle_alpha   90.00
_cell.angle_beta   90.00
_cell.angle_gamma   90.00
#
_symmetry.space_group_name_H-M   'P 1'
#
loop_
_entity.id
_entity.type
_entity.pdbx_description
1 polymer ?
#
loop_
_entity_poly.entity_id
_entity_poly.type
_entity_poly.pdbx_seq_one_letter_code
_entity_poly.pdbx_strand_id
1 'polypeptide(L)'
;MTLNEAGWLRASRGDITRWEVGARVLAVRPAAHQGSSLFAAAREPMCRLRDAVDETIHLAVPDGLRCMVMVDRVDRVDCNQAVRTYHQVGDTSPMHATATGHAVLALLPADEVDEVIADGLDRYGDATIADPHELREELERVRRDGYALNRNQYLPDVCALAAEISARRFE
;
A
#
# COMPACT_ATOMS: atom_id res chain seq x y z
N MET A 1 -0.76 30.77 0.63
CA MET A 1 0.51 30.07 0.36
C MET A 1 0.19 28.73 -0.27
N THR A 2 0.56 28.53 -1.52
CA THR A 2 0.35 27.28 -2.28
C THR A 2 1.56 26.35 -2.15
N LEU A 3 1.42 25.07 -2.54
CA LEU A 3 2.54 24.11 -2.57
C LEU A 3 3.69 24.56 -3.47
N ASN A 4 3.39 25.29 -4.55
CA ASN A 4 4.39 25.89 -5.45
C ASN A 4 5.15 27.04 -4.79
N GLU A 5 4.42 27.98 -4.17
CA GLU A 5 5.03 29.11 -3.44
C GLU A 5 5.87 28.64 -2.25
N ALA A 6 5.43 27.56 -1.60
CA ALA A 6 6.17 26.91 -0.53
C ALA A 6 7.29 25.98 -1.03
N GLY A 7 7.52 25.85 -2.34
CA GLY A 7 8.64 25.07 -2.91
C GLY A 7 8.51 23.55 -2.77
N TRP A 8 7.33 23.05 -2.44
CA TRP A 8 7.01 21.61 -2.39
C TRP A 8 6.76 21.02 -3.76
N LEU A 9 6.18 21.80 -4.66
CA LEU A 9 5.98 21.45 -6.07
C LEU A 9 6.61 22.53 -6.97
N ARG A 10 6.96 22.16 -8.20
CA ARG A 10 7.37 23.09 -9.26
C ARG A 10 6.62 22.75 -10.54
N ALA A 11 6.25 23.76 -11.32
CA ALA A 11 5.75 23.53 -12.68
C ALA A 11 6.92 23.07 -13.57
N SER A 12 6.70 21.97 -14.30
CA SER A 12 7.59 21.47 -15.32
C SER A 12 7.64 22.46 -16.49
N ARG A 13 8.82 22.63 -17.08
CA ARG A 13 9.03 23.55 -18.21
C ARG A 13 8.68 22.84 -19.51
N GLY A 14 7.40 22.76 -19.83
CA GLY A 14 6.89 22.24 -21.10
C GLY A 14 5.58 22.92 -21.49
N ASP A 15 5.10 22.66 -22.71
CA ASP A 15 3.86 23.25 -23.25
C ASP A 15 2.60 22.82 -22.47
N ILE A 16 2.70 21.73 -21.70
CA ILE A 16 1.66 21.23 -20.81
C ILE A 16 2.12 21.41 -19.37
N THR A 17 1.33 22.11 -18.55
CA THR A 17 1.60 22.28 -17.11
C THR A 17 1.57 20.93 -16.40
N ARG A 18 2.73 20.31 -16.27
CA ARG A 18 2.97 19.16 -15.39
C ARG A 18 3.59 19.66 -14.11
N TRP A 19 3.26 19.05 -12.98
CA TRP A 19 3.89 19.36 -11.69
C TRP A 19 4.97 18.34 -11.37
N GLU A 20 6.07 18.80 -10.80
CA GLU A 20 7.16 17.96 -10.30
C GLU A 20 7.38 18.26 -8.82
N VAL A 21 7.83 17.27 -8.07
CA VAL A 21 8.19 17.45 -6.65
C VAL A 21 9.41 18.36 -6.56
N GLY A 22 9.31 19.41 -5.75
CA GLY A 22 10.39 20.34 -5.48
C GLY A 22 11.43 19.75 -4.52
N ALA A 23 12.68 20.23 -4.59
CA ALA A 23 13.78 19.74 -3.75
C ALA A 23 13.54 19.92 -2.24
N ARG A 24 12.59 20.76 -1.83
CA ARG A 24 12.22 20.96 -0.42
C ARG A 24 11.74 19.67 0.26
N VAL A 25 11.23 18.70 -0.50
CA VAL A 25 10.89 17.37 0.02
C VAL A 25 12.08 16.67 0.69
N LEU A 26 13.31 16.95 0.22
CA LEU A 26 14.54 16.39 0.79
C LEU A 26 14.81 16.92 2.21
N ALA A 27 14.31 18.11 2.52
CA ALA A 27 14.48 18.73 3.84
C ALA A 27 13.56 18.12 4.91
N VAL A 28 12.55 17.35 4.51
CA VAL A 28 11.56 16.73 5.42
C VAL A 28 11.61 15.20 5.30
N ARG A 29 12.83 14.66 5.17
CA ARG A 29 13.05 13.21 5.30
C ARG A 29 13.09 12.86 6.79
N PRO A 30 12.30 11.87 7.26
CA PRO A 30 12.45 11.38 8.62
C PRO A 30 13.89 10.89 8.83
N ALA A 31 14.53 11.26 9.94
CA ALA A 31 15.92 10.89 10.25
C ALA A 31 16.17 9.38 10.17
N ALA A 32 15.13 8.56 10.37
CA ALA A 32 15.14 7.11 10.22
C ALA A 32 15.43 6.59 8.79
N HIS A 33 15.41 7.46 7.76
CA HIS A 33 15.62 7.08 6.36
C HIS A 33 17.07 7.32 5.87
N GLN A 34 17.97 7.76 6.76
CA GLN A 34 19.38 7.97 6.46
C GLN A 34 20.15 6.63 6.59
N GLY A 35 19.98 5.70 5.64
CA GLY A 35 20.87 4.53 5.51
C GLY A 35 20.21 3.16 5.32
N SER A 36 18.92 3.01 5.56
CA SER A 36 18.18 1.75 5.39
C SER A 36 16.74 2.05 4.99
N SER A 37 16.53 2.44 3.73
CA SER A 37 15.16 2.58 3.24
C SER A 37 14.54 1.20 3.13
N LEU A 38 13.33 1.03 3.68
CA LEU A 38 12.48 -0.13 3.46
C LEU A 38 12.46 -0.54 1.97
N PHE A 39 12.45 0.45 1.09
CA PHE A 39 12.57 0.30 -0.36
C PHE A 39 13.83 -0.49 -0.79
N ALA A 40 15.02 -0.09 -0.33
CA ALA A 40 16.27 -0.76 -0.69
C ALA A 40 16.32 -2.18 -0.12
N ALA A 41 15.79 -2.39 1.09
CA ALA A 41 15.76 -3.71 1.73
C ALA A 41 14.75 -4.66 1.07
N ALA A 42 13.60 -4.15 0.59
CA ALA A 42 12.54 -4.95 0.00
C ALA A 42 12.80 -5.33 -1.46
N ARG A 43 13.57 -4.54 -2.21
CA ARG A 43 13.72 -4.70 -3.66
C ARG A 43 14.21 -6.07 -4.09
N GLU A 44 15.27 -6.58 -3.46
CA GLU A 44 15.80 -7.91 -3.80
C GLU A 44 14.81 -9.05 -3.45
N PRO A 45 14.25 -9.12 -2.22
CA PRO A 45 13.19 -10.08 -1.90
C PRO A 45 11.99 -10.03 -2.86
N MET A 46 11.54 -8.84 -3.25
CA MET A 46 10.44 -8.67 -4.18
C MET A 46 10.77 -9.26 -5.57
N CYS A 47 11.96 -8.98 -6.11
CA CYS A 47 12.39 -9.56 -7.39
C CYS A 47 12.45 -11.10 -7.31
N ARG A 48 13.03 -11.65 -6.24
CA ARG A 48 13.11 -13.11 -6.06
C ARG A 48 11.72 -13.75 -5.95
N LEU A 49 10.81 -13.12 -5.20
CA LEU A 49 9.45 -13.62 -5.06
C LEU A 49 8.72 -13.58 -6.41
N ARG A 50 8.79 -12.45 -7.12
CA ARG A 50 8.26 -12.32 -8.48
C ARG A 50 8.77 -13.43 -9.40
N ASP A 51 10.09 -13.66 -9.42
CA ASP A 51 10.70 -14.67 -10.29
C ASP A 51 10.26 -16.10 -9.92
N ALA A 52 9.89 -16.34 -8.65
CA ALA A 52 9.40 -17.63 -8.18
C ALA A 52 7.90 -17.87 -8.46
N VAL A 53 7.06 -16.83 -8.40
CA VAL A 53 5.60 -16.97 -8.57
C VAL A 53 5.09 -16.51 -9.93
N ASP A 54 5.92 -15.84 -10.72
CA ASP A 54 5.58 -15.26 -12.02
C ASP A 54 4.37 -14.29 -11.96
N GLU A 55 4.27 -13.53 -10.87
CA GLU A 55 3.20 -12.55 -10.61
C GLU A 55 3.76 -11.17 -10.22
N THR A 56 2.95 -10.13 -10.35
CA THR A 56 3.34 -8.76 -9.97
C THR A 56 3.44 -8.64 -8.45
N ILE A 57 4.59 -8.19 -7.95
CA ILE A 57 4.79 -7.93 -6.52
C ILE A 57 4.85 -6.42 -6.30
N HIS A 58 4.10 -5.93 -5.32
CA HIS A 58 4.12 -4.52 -4.92
C HIS A 58 4.36 -4.37 -3.42
N LEU A 59 4.91 -3.21 -3.05
CA LEU A 59 5.11 -2.78 -1.69
C LEU A 59 4.24 -1.55 -1.44
N ALA A 60 3.47 -1.59 -0.36
CA ALA A 60 2.64 -0.47 0.07
C ALA A 60 2.93 -0.12 1.53
N VAL A 61 2.73 1.15 1.87
CA VAL A 61 2.88 1.68 3.24
C VAL A 61 1.59 2.38 3.66
N PRO A 62 1.19 2.32 4.93
CA PRO A 62 0.03 3.06 5.40
C PRO A 62 0.30 4.58 5.42
N ASP A 63 -0.65 5.38 4.93
CA ASP A 63 -0.73 6.82 5.19
C ASP A 63 -1.73 7.07 6.33
N GLY A 64 -1.23 6.93 7.55
CA GLY A 64 -2.05 6.87 8.76
C GLY A 64 -3.05 5.71 8.70
N LEU A 65 -4.26 5.94 9.20
CA LEU A 65 -5.38 4.99 9.18
C LEU A 65 -6.31 5.16 7.97
N ARG A 66 -5.89 5.94 6.96
CA ARG A 66 -6.77 6.34 5.84
C ARG A 66 -6.66 5.41 4.65
N CYS A 67 -5.44 5.10 4.24
CA CYS A 67 -5.20 4.31 3.03
C CYS A 67 -3.81 3.68 3.03
N MET A 68 -3.65 2.68 2.17
CA MET A 68 -2.36 2.15 1.77
C MET A 68 -1.87 2.92 0.54
N VAL A 69 -0.59 3.28 0.50
CA VAL A 69 0.05 3.95 -0.62
C VAL A 69 1.07 3.01 -1.24
N MET A 70 0.97 2.73 -2.53
CA MET A 70 1.95 1.91 -3.25
C MET A 70 3.25 2.69 -3.42
N VAL A 71 4.36 2.16 -2.89
CA VAL A 71 5.68 2.83 -2.92
C VAL A 71 6.68 2.14 -3.84
N ASP A 72 6.49 0.85 -4.13
CA ASP A 72 7.31 0.13 -5.10
C ASP A 72 6.53 -1.00 -5.78
N ARG A 73 6.99 -1.39 -6.96
CA ARG A 73 6.45 -2.49 -7.75
C ARG A 73 7.56 -3.14 -8.58
N VAL A 74 7.49 -4.47 -8.69
CA VAL A 74 8.27 -5.26 -9.64
C VAL A 74 7.33 -6.07 -10.52
N ASP A 75 7.44 -5.81 -11.81
CA ASP A 75 6.67 -6.49 -12.84
C ASP A 75 7.36 -7.75 -13.31
N ARG A 76 6.53 -8.70 -13.74
CA ARG A 76 6.91 -9.93 -14.41
C ARG A 76 7.94 -9.67 -15.51
N VAL A 77 8.99 -10.49 -15.56
CA VAL A 77 10.15 -10.25 -16.45
C VAL A 77 9.77 -10.32 -17.94
N ASP A 78 8.68 -11.01 -18.29
CA ASP A 78 8.15 -11.04 -19.66
C ASP A 78 6.63 -11.16 -19.65
N CYS A 79 5.88 -10.10 -20.01
CA CYS A 79 4.54 -10.29 -20.58
C CYS A 79 3.97 -9.09 -21.34
N ASN A 80 3.50 -9.40 -22.55
CA ASN A 80 2.73 -8.56 -23.46
C ASN A 80 1.21 -8.81 -23.31
N GLN A 81 0.73 -9.09 -22.09
CA GLN A 81 -0.64 -9.55 -21.79
C GLN A 81 -1.49 -8.53 -21.03
N ALA A 82 -2.83 -8.66 -21.18
CA ALA A 82 -3.82 -7.60 -21.06
C ALA A 82 -4.33 -7.26 -19.65
N VAL A 83 -3.99 -8.04 -18.62
CA VAL A 83 -4.41 -7.73 -17.24
C VAL A 83 -3.35 -6.85 -16.58
N ARG A 84 -3.30 -5.60 -17.01
CA ARG A 84 -2.69 -4.54 -16.20
C ARG A 84 -3.73 -4.11 -15.19
N THR A 85 -3.62 -4.57 -13.95
CA THR A 85 -4.08 -3.70 -12.86
C THR A 85 -3.20 -2.46 -12.93
N TYR A 86 -3.79 -1.35 -13.40
CA TYR A 86 -3.13 -0.09 -13.71
C TYR A 86 -2.69 0.65 -12.42
N HIS A 87 -2.12 -0.05 -11.45
CA HIS A 87 -1.61 0.56 -10.24
C HIS A 87 -0.20 1.08 -10.45
N GLN A 88 -0.06 2.40 -10.32
CA GLN A 88 1.21 3.09 -10.36
C GLN A 88 1.74 3.33 -8.94
N VAL A 89 3.06 3.51 -8.83
CA VAL A 89 3.64 4.02 -7.59
C VAL A 89 3.01 5.37 -7.27
N GLY A 90 2.51 5.52 -6.04
CA GLY A 90 1.75 6.66 -5.56
C GLY A 90 0.24 6.44 -5.49
N ASP A 91 -0.29 5.38 -6.12
CA ASP A 91 -1.71 5.05 -6.01
C ASP A 91 -2.08 4.66 -4.59
N THR A 92 -3.30 5.02 -4.20
CA THR A 92 -3.86 4.72 -2.89
C THR A 92 -4.91 3.61 -2.98
N SER A 93 -5.04 2.83 -1.91
CA SER A 93 -6.07 1.80 -1.79
C SER A 93 -6.65 1.76 -0.38
N PRO A 94 -7.93 1.38 -0.22
CA PRO A 94 -8.60 1.33 1.08
C PRO A 94 -7.96 0.29 2.01
N MET A 95 -7.94 0.59 3.32
CA MET A 95 -7.37 -0.32 4.31
C MET A 95 -8.25 -1.56 4.55
N HIS A 96 -9.57 -1.42 4.55
CA HIS A 96 -10.50 -2.50 4.90
C HIS A 96 -10.86 -3.44 3.76
N ALA A 97 -10.48 -3.11 2.51
CA ALA A 97 -10.90 -3.88 1.33
C ALA A 97 -9.73 -4.47 0.54
N THR A 98 -8.48 -4.34 1.01
CA THR A 98 -7.28 -4.82 0.31
C THR A 98 -6.48 -5.78 1.17
N ALA A 99 -5.77 -6.74 0.56
CA ALA A 99 -4.90 -7.66 1.32
C ALA A 99 -3.82 -6.89 2.09
N THR A 100 -3.20 -5.88 1.46
CA THR A 100 -2.18 -5.05 2.13
C THR A 100 -2.75 -4.28 3.31
N GLY A 101 -3.98 -3.76 3.18
CA GLY A 101 -4.65 -3.06 4.26
C GLY A 101 -5.00 -4.00 5.41
N HIS A 102 -5.59 -5.16 5.13
CA HIS A 102 -5.86 -6.19 6.15
C HIS A 102 -4.59 -6.66 6.86
N ALA A 103 -3.49 -6.87 6.13
CA ALA A 103 -2.22 -7.26 6.72
C ALA A 103 -1.71 -6.23 7.75
N VAL A 104 -1.86 -4.93 7.45
CA VAL A 104 -1.51 -3.85 8.39
C VAL A 104 -2.50 -3.78 9.54
N LEU A 105 -3.81 -3.70 9.26
CA LEU A 105 -4.88 -3.59 10.26
C LEU A 105 -4.84 -4.74 11.29
N ALA A 106 -4.47 -5.95 10.85
CA ALA A 106 -4.38 -7.11 11.72
C ALA A 106 -3.29 -6.97 12.80
N LEU A 107 -2.32 -6.07 12.65
CA LEU A 107 -1.29 -5.81 13.65
C LEU A 107 -1.53 -4.53 14.47
N LEU A 108 -2.55 -3.75 14.12
CA LEU A 108 -2.87 -2.54 14.86
C LEU A 108 -3.61 -2.84 16.18
N PRO A 109 -3.50 -1.94 17.17
CA PRO A 109 -4.37 -1.92 18.34
C PRO A 109 -5.86 -1.88 17.97
N ALA A 110 -6.72 -2.44 18.82
CA ALA A 110 -8.15 -2.54 18.55
C ALA A 110 -8.83 -1.15 18.40
N ASP A 111 -8.36 -0.16 19.15
CA ASP A 111 -8.82 1.24 19.07
C ASP A 111 -8.53 1.87 17.70
N GLU A 112 -7.36 1.63 17.12
CA GLU A 112 -7.04 2.11 15.77
C GLU A 112 -7.89 1.40 14.70
N VAL A 113 -8.19 0.11 14.87
CA VAL A 113 -9.11 -0.60 13.98
C VAL A 113 -10.53 -0.04 14.09
N ASP A 114 -10.97 0.29 15.30
CA ASP A 114 -12.28 0.89 15.53
C ASP A 114 -12.38 2.29 14.91
N GLU A 115 -11.29 3.07 14.87
CA GLU A 115 -11.23 4.34 14.13
C GLU A 115 -11.44 4.15 12.63
N VAL A 116 -10.79 3.15 12.02
CA VAL A 116 -10.98 2.82 10.59
C VAL A 116 -12.42 2.41 10.30
N ILE A 117 -13.01 1.60 11.18
CA ILE A 117 -14.41 1.18 11.08
C ILE A 117 -15.35 2.39 11.20
N ALA A 118 -15.05 3.32 12.10
CA ALA A 118 -15.86 4.52 12.32
C ALA A 118 -15.79 5.51 11.15
N ASP A 119 -14.67 5.58 10.42
CA ASP A 119 -14.53 6.40 9.21
C ASP A 119 -15.35 5.84 8.03
N GLY A 120 -15.67 4.54 8.07
CA GLY A 120 -16.62 3.89 7.18
C GLY A 120 -16.02 2.74 6.37
N LEU A 121 -16.87 1.77 6.04
CA LEU A 121 -16.48 0.60 5.26
C LEU A 121 -17.19 0.62 3.90
N ASP A 122 -16.64 1.41 2.97
CA ASP A 122 -17.17 1.51 1.61
C ASP A 122 -17.26 0.13 0.93
N ARG A 123 -18.38 -0.11 0.24
CA ARG A 123 -18.60 -1.33 -0.55
C ARG A 123 -18.16 -1.10 -1.99
N TYR A 124 -17.13 -1.82 -2.43
CA TYR A 124 -16.61 -1.75 -3.80
C TYR A 124 -17.15 -2.87 -4.71
N GLY A 125 -17.63 -3.96 -4.11
CA GLY A 125 -18.25 -5.09 -4.78
C GLY A 125 -18.94 -6.03 -3.79
N ASP A 126 -19.48 -7.13 -4.31
CA ASP A 126 -20.25 -8.09 -3.50
C ASP A 126 -19.40 -8.80 -2.46
N ALA A 127 -18.12 -9.05 -2.79
CA ALA A 127 -17.16 -9.68 -1.89
C ALA A 127 -16.46 -8.68 -0.94
N THR A 128 -16.76 -7.38 -1.03
CA THR A 128 -16.17 -6.40 -0.09
C THR A 128 -16.68 -6.65 1.33
N ILE A 129 -15.74 -6.78 2.27
CA ILE A 129 -16.03 -6.84 3.70
C ILE A 129 -16.41 -5.44 4.17
N ALA A 130 -17.72 -5.15 4.18
CA ALA A 130 -18.28 -3.86 4.57
C ALA A 130 -19.03 -3.92 5.92
N ASP A 131 -18.91 -5.04 6.64
CA ASP A 131 -19.46 -5.22 7.98
C ASP A 131 -18.34 -5.15 9.05
N PRO A 132 -18.51 -4.36 10.13
CA PRO A 132 -17.51 -4.23 11.18
C PRO A 132 -17.18 -5.53 11.92
N HIS A 133 -18.13 -6.44 12.08
CA HIS A 133 -17.89 -7.72 12.75
C HIS A 133 -17.10 -8.64 11.83
N GLU A 134 -17.52 -8.77 10.57
CA GLU A 134 -16.81 -9.56 9.55
C GLU A 134 -15.37 -9.08 9.37
N LEU A 135 -15.13 -7.76 9.37
CA LEU A 135 -13.78 -7.21 9.29
C LEU A 135 -12.93 -7.66 10.47
N ARG A 136 -13.44 -7.56 11.71
CA ARG A 136 -12.68 -8.00 12.90
C ARG A 136 -12.34 -9.48 12.86
N GLU A 137 -13.30 -10.33 12.46
CA GLU A 137 -13.06 -11.77 12.29
C GLU A 137 -11.98 -12.07 11.24
N GLU A 138 -12.02 -11.35 10.11
CA GLU A 138 -10.99 -11.47 9.09
C GLU A 138 -9.62 -11.03 9.61
N LEU A 139 -9.53 -9.92 10.35
CA LEU A 139 -8.26 -9.45 10.93
C LEU A 139 -7.70 -10.44 11.95
N GLU A 140 -8.54 -11.11 12.74
CA GLU A 140 -8.10 -12.19 13.63
C GLU A 140 -7.57 -13.39 12.85
N ARG A 141 -8.19 -13.75 11.72
CA ARG A 141 -7.70 -14.79 10.81
C ARG A 141 -6.32 -14.40 10.25
N VAL A 142 -6.18 -13.19 9.76
CA VAL A 142 -4.91 -12.67 9.23
C VAL A 142 -3.81 -12.70 10.29
N ARG A 143 -4.11 -12.28 11.52
CA ARG A 143 -3.15 -12.32 12.64
C ARG A 143 -2.69 -13.74 12.97
N ARG A 144 -3.59 -14.72 12.88
CA ARG A 144 -3.30 -16.14 13.14
C ARG A 144 -2.47 -16.76 12.01
N ASP A 145 -2.82 -16.49 10.77
CA ASP A 145 -2.21 -17.12 9.59
C ASP A 145 -0.90 -16.43 9.18
N GLY A 146 -0.72 -15.16 9.57
CA GLY A 146 0.44 -14.33 9.23
C GLY A 146 0.37 -13.72 7.83
N TYR A 147 -0.76 -13.86 7.13
CA TYR A 147 -1.00 -13.26 5.81
C TYR A 147 -2.48 -12.98 5.56
N ALA A 148 -2.73 -11.96 4.74
CA ALA A 148 -4.05 -11.57 4.27
C ALA A 148 -4.30 -12.06 2.84
N LEU A 149 -5.58 -12.33 2.57
CA LEU A 149 -6.07 -12.74 1.26
C LEU A 149 -7.13 -11.75 0.80
N ASN A 150 -6.95 -11.25 -0.40
CA ASN A 150 -8.00 -10.55 -1.12
C ASN A 150 -8.52 -11.45 -2.22
N ARG A 151 -9.81 -11.70 -2.24
CA ARG A 151 -10.50 -12.42 -3.32
C ARG A 151 -11.64 -11.54 -3.81
N ASN A 152 -11.36 -10.66 -4.76
CA ASN A 152 -12.36 -9.80 -5.38
C ASN A 152 -13.00 -8.76 -4.42
N GLN A 153 -12.29 -8.35 -3.35
CA GLN A 153 -12.90 -7.50 -2.32
C GLN A 153 -12.79 -6.00 -2.65
N TYR A 154 -11.78 -5.59 -3.42
CA TYR A 154 -11.61 -4.19 -3.85
C TYR A 154 -11.80 -4.00 -5.35
N LEU A 155 -11.12 -4.82 -6.16
CA LEU A 155 -11.23 -4.75 -7.61
C LEU A 155 -11.84 -6.03 -8.18
N PRO A 156 -12.77 -5.89 -9.15
CA PRO A 156 -13.36 -7.02 -9.85
C PRO A 156 -12.27 -7.93 -10.43
N ASP A 157 -12.41 -9.24 -10.21
CA ASP A 157 -11.54 -10.29 -10.75
C ASP A 157 -10.07 -10.24 -10.31
N VAL A 158 -9.75 -9.45 -9.27
CA VAL A 158 -8.41 -9.37 -8.69
C VAL A 158 -8.32 -10.21 -7.42
N CYS A 159 -7.31 -11.08 -7.36
CA CYS A 159 -6.90 -11.76 -6.14
C CYS A 159 -5.51 -11.28 -5.72
N ALA A 160 -5.29 -11.11 -4.42
CA ALA A 160 -4.00 -10.69 -3.87
C ALA A 160 -3.70 -11.42 -2.55
N LEU A 161 -2.42 -11.50 -2.24
CA LEU A 161 -1.91 -12.07 -1.00
C LEU A 161 -0.89 -11.09 -0.43
N ALA A 162 -0.99 -10.79 0.86
CA ALA A 162 -0.10 -9.82 1.50
C ALA A 162 0.34 -10.31 2.88
N ALA A 163 1.57 -9.97 3.25
CA ALA A 163 2.09 -10.11 4.60
C ALA A 163 2.67 -8.77 5.03
N GLU A 164 2.57 -8.47 6.32
CA GLU A 164 3.12 -7.25 6.88
C GLU A 164 4.66 -7.33 6.99
N ILE A 165 5.31 -6.17 6.88
CA ILE A 165 6.76 -6.03 7.04
C ILE A 165 7.04 -5.13 8.24
N SER A 166 7.33 -5.76 9.38
CA SER A 166 7.65 -5.06 10.62
C SER A 166 9.15 -4.90 10.79
N ALA A 167 9.57 -3.74 11.30
CA ALA A 167 10.92 -3.57 11.79
C ALA A 167 11.08 -4.42 13.07
N ARG A 168 12.11 -5.27 13.14
CA ARG A 168 12.48 -5.93 14.40
C ARG A 168 12.78 -4.86 15.44
N ARG A 169 12.00 -4.80 16.51
CA ARG A 169 12.43 -4.16 17.76
C ARG A 169 13.55 -5.04 18.32
N PHE A 170 14.79 -4.54 18.29
CA PHE A 170 15.85 -5.11 19.11
C PHE A 170 15.58 -4.63 20.55
N GLU A 171 15.23 -5.56 21.43
CA GLU A 171 15.28 -5.37 22.88
C GLU A 171 16.72 -5.50 23.40
#